data_AF-A0A428S7Z5-F1
#
_entry.id   AF-A0A428S7Z5-F1
#
_cell.length_a   1.000
_cell.length_b   1.000
_cell.length_c   1.000
_cell.angle_alpha   90.00
_cell.angle_beta   90.00
_cell.angle_gamma   90.00
#
_symmetry.space_group_name_H-M   'P 1'
#
loop_
_entity.id
_entity.type
_entity.pdbx_description
1 polymer ?
#
loop_
_entity_poly.entity_id
_entity_poly.type
_entity_poly.pdbx_seq_one_letter_code
_entity_poly.pdbx_strand_id
1 'polypeptide(L)'
;MASQTIKTRFLIVSDTNSIHLPENRKPKQSVNVIIHCDNLTKESKLKEFQTAIRLLESIDAPLKLVIAGSHDFTLDTPTFRRKIEGFRDSLDIKLIEREYGTFGEARKLLDEVMDKGITFLDEGTHHFTLENGAHLTVYASPYTPSINNWGFKYNPRKGHE
;
A
#
# COMPACT_ATOMS: atom_id res chain seq x y z
N MET A 1 -24.20 -20.43 25.62
CA MET A 1 -24.34 -18.97 25.50
C MET A 1 -24.13 -18.62 24.04
N ALA A 2 -25.06 -17.89 23.41
CA ALA A 2 -24.86 -17.47 22.02
C ALA A 2 -23.65 -16.52 21.97
N SER A 3 -22.69 -16.80 21.09
CA SER A 3 -21.58 -15.89 20.82
C SER A 3 -22.17 -14.56 20.36
N GLN A 4 -22.00 -13.48 21.14
CA GLN A 4 -22.33 -12.14 20.66
C GLN A 4 -21.41 -11.82 19.47
N THR A 5 -22.01 -11.44 18.35
CA THR A 5 -21.27 -11.00 17.17
C THR A 5 -21.10 -9.49 17.20
N ILE A 6 -19.92 -9.00 16.84
CA ILE A 6 -19.64 -7.55 16.76
C ILE A 6 -19.75 -7.13 15.30
N LYS A 7 -20.69 -6.23 15.02
CA LYS A 7 -20.87 -5.68 13.68
C LYS A 7 -19.64 -4.84 13.30
N THR A 8 -18.97 -5.24 12.22
CA THR A 8 -17.77 -4.57 11.70
C THR A 8 -17.95 -4.29 10.21
N ARG A 9 -17.70 -3.05 9.79
CA ARG A 9 -17.82 -2.60 8.40
C ARG A 9 -16.44 -2.41 7.79
N PHE A 10 -16.21 -3.05 6.65
CA PHE A 10 -14.99 -2.90 5.85
C PHE A 10 -15.28 -2.12 4.58
N LEU A 11 -14.31 -1.34 4.13
CA LEU A 11 -14.20 -0.88 2.75
C LEU A 11 -12.94 -1.48 2.14
N ILE A 12 -13.05 -2.10 0.97
CA ILE A 12 -11.89 -2.65 0.26
C ILE A 12 -11.74 -1.89 -1.05
N VAL A 13 -10.54 -1.41 -1.31
CA VAL A 13 -10.17 -0.66 -2.51
C VAL A 13 -8.89 -1.27 -3.07
N SER A 14 -8.76 -1.26 -4.39
CA SER A 14 -7.59 -1.76 -5.10
C SER A 14 -7.38 -0.89 -6.33
N ASP A 15 -6.17 -0.87 -6.86
CA ASP A 15 -5.86 -0.32 -8.17
C ASP A 15 -6.30 1.14 -8.35
N THR A 16 -6.15 1.94 -7.29
CA THR A 16 -6.49 3.36 -7.36
C THR A 16 -5.56 4.09 -8.32
N ASN A 17 -4.32 3.62 -8.50
CA ASN A 17 -3.36 4.21 -9.43
C ASN A 17 -3.26 5.74 -9.28
N SER A 18 -3.23 6.23 -8.03
CA SER A 18 -3.25 7.65 -7.65
C SER A 18 -4.47 8.46 -8.09
N ILE A 19 -5.62 7.80 -8.21
CA ILE A 19 -6.91 8.43 -8.50
C ILE A 19 -7.77 8.41 -7.24
N HIS A 20 -8.39 9.55 -6.92
CA HIS A 20 -9.35 9.63 -5.82
C HIS A 20 -10.63 8.85 -6.15
N LEU A 21 -11.22 8.24 -5.12
CA LEU A 21 -12.56 7.69 -5.24
C LEU A 21 -13.57 8.80 -5.55
N PRO A 22 -14.42 8.64 -6.58
CA PRO A 22 -15.53 9.55 -6.82
C PRO A 22 -16.41 9.71 -5.58
N GLU A 23 -16.94 10.92 -5.33
CA GLU A 23 -17.76 11.20 -4.14
C GLU A 23 -18.96 10.26 -4.00
N ASN A 24 -19.59 9.88 -5.12
CA ASN A 24 -20.71 8.92 -5.12
C ASN A 24 -20.29 7.46 -4.84
N ARG A 25 -18.99 7.17 -4.80
CA ARG A 25 -18.41 5.86 -4.47
C ARG A 25 -17.83 5.81 -3.05
N LYS A 26 -17.67 6.95 -2.38
CA LYS A 26 -17.24 6.99 -0.99
C LYS A 26 -18.33 6.48 -0.05
N PRO A 27 -17.97 5.82 1.05
CA PRO A 27 -18.95 5.36 2.02
C PRO A 27 -19.64 6.56 2.67
N LYS A 28 -20.99 6.53 2.74
CA LYS A 28 -21.80 7.59 3.37
C LYS A 28 -21.76 7.55 4.90
N GLN A 29 -21.22 6.49 5.47
CA GLN A 29 -21.10 6.23 6.91
C GLN A 29 -19.66 5.82 7.19
N SER A 30 -19.18 6.13 8.39
CA SER A 30 -17.89 5.63 8.87
C SER A 30 -17.79 4.11 8.70
N VAL A 31 -16.61 3.64 8.30
CA VAL A 31 -16.26 2.22 8.26
C VAL A 31 -15.25 1.93 9.37
N ASN A 32 -15.21 0.71 9.88
CA ASN A 32 -14.25 0.37 10.94
C ASN A 32 -12.83 0.19 10.37
N VAL A 33 -12.75 -0.36 9.16
CA VAL A 33 -11.47 -0.66 8.50
C VAL A 33 -11.59 -0.36 7.02
N ILE A 34 -10.59 0.32 6.46
CA ILE A 34 -10.34 0.29 5.01
C ILE A 34 -9.10 -0.55 4.72
N ILE A 35 -9.15 -1.36 3.66
CA ILE A 35 -8.01 -2.10 3.13
C ILE A 35 -7.77 -1.60 1.71
N HIS A 36 -6.57 -1.09 1.45
CA HIS A 36 -6.08 -0.82 0.10
C HIS A 36 -5.11 -1.93 -0.31
N CYS A 37 -5.49 -2.73 -1.31
CA CYS A 37 -4.87 -4.04 -1.53
C CYS A 37 -4.11 -4.25 -2.86
N ASP A 38 -3.84 -3.21 -3.64
CA ASP A 38 -2.92 -3.26 -4.80
C ASP A 38 -2.77 -1.86 -5.40
N ASN A 39 -1.61 -1.58 -5.99
CA ASN A 39 -1.30 -0.42 -6.85
C ASN A 39 -1.85 0.93 -6.33
N LEU A 40 -1.22 1.43 -5.26
CA LEU A 40 -1.44 2.80 -4.75
C LEU A 40 -1.10 3.83 -5.82
N THR A 41 0.00 3.56 -6.53
CA THR A 41 0.61 4.41 -7.54
C THR A 41 0.47 3.80 -8.93
N LYS A 42 0.68 4.63 -9.96
CA LYS A 42 0.73 4.17 -11.34
C LYS A 42 2.18 3.96 -11.79
N GLU A 43 3.07 4.80 -11.32
CA GLU A 43 4.47 4.85 -11.72
C GLU A 43 5.42 4.80 -10.52
N SER A 44 4.94 4.69 -9.28
CA SER A 44 5.77 4.65 -8.06
C SER A 44 6.42 5.98 -7.66
N LYS A 45 5.88 7.11 -8.13
CA LYS A 45 6.41 8.44 -7.81
C LYS A 45 6.01 8.88 -6.39
N LEU A 46 6.83 9.70 -5.74
CA LEU A 46 6.51 10.21 -4.39
C LEU A 46 5.19 11.00 -4.37
N LYS A 47 4.93 11.80 -5.40
CA LYS A 47 3.67 12.57 -5.54
C LYS A 47 2.43 11.67 -5.65
N GLU A 48 2.60 10.49 -6.22
CA GLU A 48 1.55 9.49 -6.36
C GLU A 48 1.22 8.86 -5.00
N PHE A 49 2.23 8.50 -4.20
CA PHE A 49 2.03 8.07 -2.80
C PHE A 49 1.33 9.13 -1.96
N GLN A 50 1.76 10.40 -2.05
CA GLN A 50 1.08 11.51 -1.37
C GLN A 50 -0.39 11.64 -1.79
N THR A 51 -0.72 11.33 -3.04
CA THR A 51 -2.11 11.34 -3.53
C THR A 51 -2.91 10.17 -2.97
N ALA A 52 -2.32 8.97 -2.91
CA ALA A 52 -2.92 7.82 -2.24
C ALA A 52 -3.15 8.08 -0.74
N ILE A 53 -2.19 8.69 -0.04
CA ILE A 53 -2.34 9.11 1.35
C ILE A 53 -3.53 10.06 1.52
N ARG A 54 -3.62 11.12 0.70
CA ARG A 54 -4.77 12.05 0.73
C ARG A 54 -6.10 11.36 0.47
N LEU A 55 -6.13 10.36 -0.42
CA LEU A 55 -7.32 9.55 -0.62
C LEU A 55 -7.71 8.81 0.67
N LEU A 56 -6.76 8.12 1.30
CA LEU A 56 -7.00 7.37 2.53
C LEU A 56 -7.43 8.28 3.69
N GLU A 57 -6.80 9.45 3.85
CA GLU A 57 -7.20 10.47 4.83
C GLU A 57 -8.62 10.99 4.60
N SER A 58 -9.08 11.04 3.34
CA SER A 58 -10.44 11.51 3.00
C SER A 58 -11.55 10.53 3.37
N ILE A 59 -11.21 9.32 3.83
CA ILE A 59 -12.16 8.27 4.19
C ILE A 59 -12.25 8.17 5.71
N ASP A 60 -13.47 8.33 6.22
CA ASP A 60 -13.80 8.17 7.65
C ASP A 60 -13.68 6.70 8.05
N ALA A 61 -12.47 6.35 8.52
CA ALA A 61 -12.11 5.03 9.01
C ALA A 61 -10.99 5.12 10.06
N PRO A 62 -11.16 4.57 11.28
CA PRO A 62 -10.11 4.57 12.30
C PRO A 62 -8.86 3.79 11.89
N LEU A 63 -9.04 2.61 11.28
CA LEU A 63 -7.95 1.76 10.81
C LEU A 63 -7.91 1.73 9.27
N LYS A 64 -6.75 2.01 8.69
CA LYS A 64 -6.53 2.04 7.24
C LYS A 64 -5.31 1.18 6.93
N LEU A 65 -5.54 -0.02 6.40
CA LEU A 65 -4.51 -0.98 6.09
C LEU A 65 -4.12 -0.87 4.62
N VAL A 66 -2.83 -0.88 4.33
CA VAL A 66 -2.31 -0.71 2.98
C VAL A 66 -1.25 -1.76 2.70
N ILE A 67 -1.36 -2.44 1.55
CA ILE A 67 -0.24 -3.23 1.01
C ILE A 67 0.19 -2.64 -0.33
N ALA A 68 1.46 -2.87 -0.68
CA ALA A 68 1.99 -2.45 -1.96
C ALA A 68 1.48 -3.34 -3.10
N GLY A 69 1.42 -2.75 -4.28
CA GLY A 69 1.23 -3.44 -5.54
C GLY A 69 2.46 -3.49 -6.42
N SER A 70 2.28 -4.08 -7.58
CA SER A 70 3.37 -4.20 -8.57
C SER A 70 3.86 -2.86 -9.11
N HIS A 71 2.96 -1.88 -9.22
CA HIS A 71 3.29 -0.51 -9.63
C HIS A 71 4.04 0.26 -8.53
N ASP A 72 4.00 -0.19 -7.28
CA ASP A 72 4.61 0.48 -6.12
C ASP A 72 6.08 0.07 -5.90
N PHE A 73 6.84 -0.13 -6.99
CA PHE A 73 8.19 -0.72 -6.95
C PHE A 73 9.24 0.06 -6.13
N THR A 74 9.05 1.35 -5.82
CA THR A 74 9.96 2.10 -4.91
C THR A 74 9.80 1.67 -3.45
N LEU A 75 8.71 1.00 -3.09
CA LEU A 75 8.56 0.30 -1.80
C LEU A 75 9.31 -1.04 -1.77
N ASP A 76 9.67 -1.60 -2.93
CA ASP A 76 10.54 -2.78 -3.08
C ASP A 76 11.97 -2.32 -3.38
N THR A 77 12.74 -2.04 -2.33
CA THR A 77 14.11 -1.51 -2.46
C THR A 77 15.01 -2.37 -3.37
N PRO A 78 15.03 -3.71 -3.27
CA PRO A 78 15.75 -4.56 -4.21
C PRO A 78 15.35 -4.34 -5.67
N THR A 79 14.05 -4.27 -5.97
CA THR A 79 13.56 -4.00 -7.33
C THR A 79 13.92 -2.59 -7.80
N PHE A 80 13.76 -1.58 -6.95
CA PHE A 80 14.09 -0.21 -7.28
C PHE A 80 15.57 -0.05 -7.61
N ARG A 81 16.47 -0.65 -6.83
CA ARG A 81 17.91 -0.65 -7.09
C ARG A 81 18.25 -1.26 -8.46
N ARG A 82 17.71 -2.45 -8.77
CA ARG A 82 17.92 -3.11 -10.07
C ARG A 82 17.44 -2.25 -11.25
N LYS A 83 16.31 -1.54 -11.09
CA LYS A 83 15.81 -0.62 -12.11
C LYS A 83 16.79 0.51 -12.36
N ILE A 84 17.29 1.17 -11.31
CA ILE A 84 18.27 2.27 -11.45
C ILE A 84 19.56 1.77 -12.10
N GLU A 85 20.09 0.63 -11.65
CA GLU A 85 21.33 0.04 -12.18
C GLU A 85 21.23 -0.25 -13.68
N GLY A 86 20.08 -0.77 -14.15
CA GLY A 86 19.86 -1.07 -15.56
C GLY A 86 19.81 0.14 -16.50
N PHE A 87 19.68 1.35 -15.95
CA PHE A 87 19.61 2.60 -16.70
C PHE A 87 20.66 3.63 -16.27
N ARG A 88 21.69 3.19 -15.53
CA ARG A 88 22.69 4.07 -14.92
C ARG A 88 23.41 4.98 -15.91
N ASP A 89 23.64 4.49 -17.13
CA ASP A 89 24.37 5.24 -18.17
C ASP A 89 23.50 6.26 -18.92
N SER A 90 22.17 6.20 -18.77
CA SER A 90 21.21 7.01 -19.54
C SER A 90 20.33 7.92 -18.68
N LEU A 91 20.44 7.87 -17.35
CA LEU A 91 19.58 8.63 -16.45
C LEU A 91 20.31 9.77 -15.73
N ASP A 92 19.61 10.90 -15.61
CA ASP A 92 19.95 11.94 -14.65
C ASP A 92 19.52 11.48 -13.25
N ILE A 93 20.50 11.15 -12.41
CA ILE A 93 20.27 10.69 -11.03
C ILE A 93 19.45 11.72 -10.23
N LYS A 94 19.67 13.02 -10.45
CA LYS A 94 18.91 14.06 -9.75
C LYS A 94 17.44 14.06 -10.15
N LEU A 95 17.15 13.73 -11.41
CA LEU A 95 15.77 13.57 -11.88
C LEU A 95 15.11 12.36 -11.20
N ILE A 96 15.82 11.23 -11.07
CA ILE A 96 15.30 10.04 -10.38
C ILE A 96 14.97 10.38 -8.93
N GLU A 97 15.92 10.94 -8.18
CA GLU A 97 15.73 11.28 -6.77
C GLU A 97 14.57 12.27 -6.59
N ARG A 98 14.40 13.22 -7.52
CA ARG A 98 13.28 14.17 -7.48
C ARG A 98 11.91 13.50 -7.68
N GLU A 99 11.80 12.55 -8.60
CA GLU A 99 10.50 11.94 -8.96
C GLU A 99 10.13 10.75 -8.04
N TYR A 100 11.13 9.93 -7.69
CA TYR A 100 10.96 8.64 -7.01
C TYR A 100 11.52 8.63 -5.58
N GLY A 101 12.33 9.63 -5.22
CA GLY A 101 13.03 9.67 -3.95
C GLY A 101 14.27 8.78 -3.91
N THR A 102 14.90 8.80 -2.75
CA THR A 102 15.98 7.89 -2.36
C THR A 102 15.42 6.53 -1.92
N PHE A 103 16.29 5.52 -1.79
CA PHE A 103 15.86 4.19 -1.33
C PHE A 103 15.19 4.27 0.05
N GLY A 104 13.95 3.79 0.14
CA GLY A 104 13.17 3.81 1.38
C GLY A 104 12.37 5.10 1.63
N GLU A 105 12.51 6.12 0.80
CA GLU A 105 11.79 7.39 0.99
C GLU A 105 10.27 7.23 0.81
N ALA A 106 9.83 6.46 -0.18
CA ALA A 106 8.42 6.13 -0.36
C ALA A 106 7.84 5.38 0.86
N ARG A 107 8.62 4.48 1.48
CA ARG A 107 8.22 3.78 2.72
C ARG A 107 8.11 4.75 3.88
N LYS A 108 9.11 5.63 4.03
CA LYS A 108 9.11 6.67 5.07
C LYS A 108 7.87 7.56 5.00
N LEU A 109 7.42 7.95 3.80
CA LEU A 109 6.17 8.72 3.64
C LEU A 109 4.93 8.02 4.20
N LEU A 110 4.86 6.69 4.11
CA LEU A 110 3.75 5.90 4.65
C LEU A 110 3.89 5.71 6.17
N ASP A 111 5.11 5.53 6.67
CA ASP A 111 5.37 5.41 8.11
C ASP A 111 5.07 6.72 8.85
N GLU A 112 5.33 7.87 8.23
CA GLU A 112 5.07 9.21 8.78
C GLU A 112 3.58 9.55 8.97
N VAL A 113 2.66 8.77 8.39
CA VAL A 113 1.21 8.98 8.49
C VAL A 113 0.49 7.91 9.32
N MET A 114 1.25 7.11 10.06
CA MET A 114 0.70 6.07 10.94
C MET A 114 -0.20 6.64 12.04
N ASP A 115 0.10 7.85 12.53
CA ASP A 115 -0.71 8.59 13.49
C ASP A 115 -2.11 8.97 12.95
N LYS A 116 -2.29 8.97 11.62
CA LYS A 116 -3.57 9.19 10.93
C LYS A 116 -4.34 7.89 10.70
N GLY A 117 -3.90 6.79 11.31
CA GLY A 117 -4.48 5.46 11.19
C GLY A 117 -4.12 4.74 9.89
N ILE A 118 -3.15 5.23 9.11
CA ILE A 118 -2.67 4.57 7.88
C ILE A 118 -1.49 3.67 8.22
N THR A 119 -1.69 2.36 8.11
CA THR A 119 -0.65 1.36 8.38
C THR A 119 -0.29 0.63 7.09
N PHE A 120 0.95 0.81 6.65
CA PHE A 120 1.53 -0.05 5.62
C PHE A 120 1.88 -1.41 6.23
N LEU A 121 1.46 -2.49 5.57
CA LEU A 121 1.69 -3.86 6.04
C LEU A 121 2.82 -4.50 5.23
N ASP A 122 3.87 -4.86 5.94
CA ASP A 122 4.85 -5.83 5.46
C ASP A 122 4.21 -7.22 5.35
N GLU A 123 4.85 -8.13 4.61
CA GLU A 123 4.37 -9.51 4.54
C GLU A 123 4.33 -10.16 5.94
N GLY A 124 3.25 -10.91 6.20
CA GLY A 124 3.09 -11.67 7.43
C GLY A 124 1.72 -11.47 8.08
N THR A 125 1.60 -11.98 9.31
CA THR A 125 0.36 -11.91 10.09
C THR A 125 0.37 -10.73 11.06
N HIS A 126 -0.66 -9.89 10.95
CA HIS A 126 -0.87 -8.69 11.74
C HIS A 126 -2.14 -8.82 12.58
N HIS A 127 -2.13 -8.20 13.76
CA HIS A 127 -3.23 -8.26 14.72
C HIS A 127 -3.64 -6.85 15.12
N PHE A 128 -4.95 -6.58 15.07
CA PHE A 128 -5.52 -5.28 15.40
C PHE A 128 -6.69 -5.43 16.36
N THR A 129 -6.81 -4.50 17.29
CA THR A 129 -8.03 -4.30 18.07
C THR A 129 -8.75 -3.09 17.49
N LEU A 130 -9.98 -3.29 17.02
CA LEU A 130 -10.79 -2.23 16.42
C LEU A 130 -11.52 -1.45 17.52
N GLU A 131 -11.89 -0.20 17.23
CA GLU A 131 -12.61 0.66 18.20
C GLU A 131 -13.95 0.08 18.67
N ASN A 132 -14.59 -0.76 17.86
CA ASN A 132 -15.83 -1.47 18.24
C ASN A 132 -15.58 -2.70 19.14
N GLY A 133 -14.33 -2.94 19.56
CA GLY A 133 -13.93 -4.07 20.39
C GLY A 133 -13.70 -5.38 19.64
N ALA A 134 -13.87 -5.40 18.31
CA ALA A 134 -13.56 -6.58 17.51
C ALA A 134 -12.04 -6.76 17.36
N HIS A 135 -11.59 -8.02 17.32
CA HIS A 135 -10.21 -8.36 17.01
C HIS A 135 -10.11 -8.78 15.55
N LEU A 136 -9.16 -8.19 14.83
CA LEU A 136 -8.91 -8.46 13.43
C LEU A 136 -7.52 -9.06 13.26
N THR A 137 -7.45 -10.24 12.65
CA THR A 137 -6.18 -10.85 12.21
C THR A 137 -6.11 -10.78 10.69
N VAL A 138 -5.01 -10.25 10.15
CA VAL A 138 -4.81 -10.06 8.72
C VAL A 138 -3.49 -10.70 8.31
N TYR A 139 -3.52 -11.60 7.32
CA TYR A 139 -2.31 -11.97 6.60
C TYR A 139 -2.15 -11.05 5.40
N ALA A 140 -1.01 -10.37 5.30
CA ALA A 140 -0.66 -9.50 4.19
C ALA A 140 0.47 -10.13 3.38
N SER A 141 0.38 -10.03 2.05
CA SER A 141 1.51 -10.28 1.16
C SER A 141 1.31 -9.47 -0.12
N PRO A 142 2.27 -8.61 -0.51
CA PRO A 142 2.25 -7.90 -1.79
C PRO A 142 2.73 -8.78 -2.95
N TYR A 143 3.26 -9.97 -2.65
CA TYR A 143 4.02 -10.76 -3.61
C TYR A 143 3.13 -11.55 -4.57
N THR A 144 3.41 -11.42 -5.86
CA THR A 144 2.67 -12.13 -6.91
C THR A 144 3.60 -12.82 -7.92
N PRO A 145 3.20 -13.99 -8.47
CA PRO A 145 4.04 -14.75 -9.39
C PRO A 145 4.19 -14.01 -10.73
N SER A 146 5.41 -13.68 -11.13
CA SER A 146 5.71 -13.10 -12.46
C SER A 146 7.20 -13.22 -12.81
N ILE A 147 7.52 -13.14 -14.10
CA ILE A 147 8.90 -13.06 -14.60
C ILE A 147 9.31 -11.63 -15.00
N ASN A 148 8.40 -10.65 -14.89
CA ASN A 148 8.71 -9.26 -15.18
C ASN A 148 9.47 -8.59 -14.02
N ASN A 149 9.98 -7.37 -14.26
CA ASN A 149 10.79 -6.63 -13.28
C ASN A 149 9.98 -5.59 -12.49
N TRP A 150 8.69 -5.83 -12.27
CA TRP A 150 7.83 -4.96 -11.47
C TRP A 150 8.05 -5.21 -9.97
N GLY A 151 7.51 -4.33 -9.12
CA GLY A 151 7.63 -4.49 -7.66
C GLY A 151 6.94 -5.78 -7.19
N PHE A 152 7.48 -6.37 -6.12
CA PHE A 152 6.83 -7.47 -5.41
C PHE A 152 6.48 -8.67 -6.31
N LYS A 153 7.40 -9.01 -7.22
CA LYS A 153 7.27 -10.20 -8.06
C LYS A 153 8.26 -11.27 -7.65
N TYR A 154 7.80 -12.51 -7.62
CA TYR A 154 8.65 -13.68 -7.46
C TYR A 154 8.53 -14.60 -8.67
N ASN A 155 9.62 -15.32 -8.95
CA ASN A 155 9.65 -16.25 -10.06
C ASN A 155 8.76 -17.47 -9.75
N PRO A 156 7.75 -17.78 -10.56
CA PRO A 156 6.81 -18.88 -10.27
C PRO A 156 7.49 -20.25 -10.15
N ARG A 157 8.67 -20.44 -10.78
CA ARG A 157 9.45 -21.68 -10.72
C ARG A 157 10.37 -21.77 -9.50
N LYS A 158 10.70 -20.63 -8.89
CA LYS A 158 11.55 -20.58 -7.69
C LYS A 158 10.73 -20.44 -6.41
N GLY A 159 9.48 -19.99 -6.53
CA GLY A 159 8.64 -19.67 -5.38
C GLY A 159 8.97 -18.31 -4.77
N HIS A 160 8.24 -17.97 -3.72
CA HIS A 160 8.49 -16.88 -2.78
C HIS A 160 8.84 -17.51 -1.43
N GLU A 161 9.87 -17.01 -0.76
CA GLU A 161 10.34 -17.55 0.53
C GLU A 161 9.53 -17.03 1.71
#